data_AF-A0A0F2RKJ4-F1
#
_entry.id   AF-A0A0F2RKJ4-F1
#
_cell.length_a   1.000
_cell.length_b   1.000
_cell.length_c   1.000
_cell.angle_alpha   90.00
_cell.angle_beta   90.00
_cell.angle_gamma   90.00
#
_symmetry.space_group_name_H-M   'P 1'
#
loop_
_entity.id
_entity.type
_entity.pdbx_description
1 polymer ?
#
loop_
_entity_poly.entity_id
_entity_poly.type
_entity_poly.pdbx_seq_one_letter_code
_entity_poly.pdbx_strand_id
1 'polypeptide(L)' 'MRLECYKIHDVAPEIVPGRSQREWMDAFPDRHPYRCLPLTMANSTGWEILCPMDIKIVWNGG' A
#
# COMPACT_ATOMS: atom_id res chain seq x y z
N MET A 1 -1.66 13.95 -9.46
CA MET A 1 -1.37 14.48 -8.12
C MET A 1 0.10 14.89 -8.09
N ARG A 2 0.44 16.05 -7.54
CA ARG A 2 1.83 16.49 -7.35
C ARG A 2 2.14 16.47 -5.86
N LEU A 3 3.22 15.80 -5.48
CA LEU A 3 3.73 15.77 -4.11
C LEU A 3 5.16 16.29 -4.14
N GLU A 4 5.44 17.29 -3.32
CA GLU A 4 6.77 17.84 -3.14
C GLU A 4 7.30 17.34 -1.80
N CYS A 5 8.37 16.54 -1.85
CA CYS A 5 9.01 15.95 -0.68
C CYS A 5 10.47 16.40 -0.58
N TYR A 6 10.91 16.62 0.66
CA TYR A 6 12.29 16.98 0.97
C TYR A 6 12.90 15.91 1.88
N LYS A 7 14.09 15.44 1.53
CA LYS A 7 14.84 14.43 2.27
C LYS A 7 15.61 15.10 3.42
N ILE A 8 15.35 14.68 4.66
CA ILE A 8 16.02 15.22 5.87
C ILE A 8 17.19 14.32 6.31
N HIS A 9 17.11 13.01 6.03
CA HIS A 9 18.14 12.01 6.36
C HIS A 9 18.62 11.30 5.12
N ASP A 10 19.82 10.71 5.17
CA ASP A 10 20.44 10.10 3.99
C ASP A 10 19.73 8.82 3.51
N VAL A 11 18.93 8.21 4.36
CA VAL A 11 18.02 7.12 4.00
C VAL A 11 16.60 7.69 4.01
N ALA A 12 15.91 7.60 2.88
CA ALA A 12 14.51 7.99 2.74
C ALA A 12 13.71 6.84 2.12
N PRO A 13 12.54 6.51 2.66
CA PRO A 13 11.66 5.52 2.06
C PRO A 13 11.16 6.01 0.70
N GLU A 14 10.95 5.07 -0.21
CA GLU A 14 10.38 5.38 -1.51
C GLU A 14 8.89 5.76 -1.36
N ILE A 15 8.48 6.84 -2.01
CA ILE A 15 7.09 7.31 -1.99
C ILE A 15 6.51 7.15 -3.39
N VAL A 16 5.45 6.35 -3.50
CA VAL A 16 4.80 6.05 -4.79
C VAL A 16 3.33 6.45 -4.76
N PRO A 17 2.71 6.79 -5.91
CA PRO A 17 1.27 7.02 -5.95
C PRO A 17 0.49 5.80 -5.48
N GLY A 18 -0.64 6.03 -4.81
CA GLY A 18 -1.56 4.97 -4.38
C GLY A 18 -1.97 4.07 -5.56
N ARG A 19 -1.78 2.77 -5.43
CA ARG A 19 -2.12 1.77 -6.45
C ARG A 19 -3.42 1.09 -6.05
N SER A 20 -4.34 0.94 -6.99
CA SER A 20 -5.60 0.22 -6.74
C SER A 20 -5.36 -1.27 -6.41
N GLN A 21 -4.31 -1.84 -7.00
CA GLN A 21 -3.93 -3.24 -6.85
C GLN A 21 -3.08 -3.47 -5.61
N ARG A 22 -3.36 -4.57 -4.92
CA ARG A 22 -2.60 -5.05 -3.76
C ARG A 22 -2.35 -6.54 -3.94
N GLU A 23 -1.12 -6.97 -3.67
CA GLU A 23 -0.71 -8.37 -3.85
C GLU A 23 -1.61 -9.34 -3.07
N TRP A 24 -1.97 -9.01 -1.83
CA TRP A 24 -2.88 -9.84 -1.02
C TRP A 24 -4.29 -9.93 -1.62
N MET A 25 -4.76 -8.88 -2.31
CA MET A 25 -6.06 -8.90 -2.99
C MET A 25 -6.01 -9.72 -4.28
N ASP A 26 -4.87 -9.73 -4.96
CA ASP A 26 -4.61 -10.56 -6.14
C ASP A 26 -4.48 -12.04 -5.77
N ALA A 27 -3.89 -12.32 -4.60
CA ALA A 27 -3.77 -13.66 -4.03
C ALA A 27 -5.08 -14.21 -3.45
N PHE A 28 -6.09 -13.35 -3.24
CA PHE A 28 -7.38 -13.76 -2.70
C PHE A 28 -8.20 -14.52 -3.77
N PRO A 29 -8.91 -15.61 -3.41
CA PRO A 29 -9.75 -16.35 -4.34
C PRO A 29 -10.72 -15.45 -5.12
N ASP A 30 -10.76 -15.64 -6.44
CA ASP A 30 -11.60 -14.88 -7.36
C ASP A 30 -11.44 -13.35 -7.31
N ARG A 31 -10.34 -12.85 -6.71
CA ARG A 31 -10.09 -11.41 -6.55
C ARG A 31 -11.27 -10.70 -5.87
N HIS A 32 -11.99 -11.39 -4.99
CA HIS A 32 -13.23 -10.90 -4.37
C HIS A 32 -13.10 -9.53 -3.70
N PRO A 33 -11.97 -9.18 -3.04
CA PRO A 33 -11.78 -7.85 -2.45
C PRO A 33 -11.95 -6.69 -3.44
N TYR A 34 -11.62 -6.88 -4.72
CA TYR A 34 -11.81 -5.85 -5.75
C TYR A 34 -13.28 -5.56 -6.07
N ARG A 35 -14.22 -6.42 -5.65
CA ARG A 35 -15.66 -6.17 -5.78
C ARG A 35 -16.17 -5.12 -4.79
N CYS A 36 -15.40 -4.83 -3.74
CA CYS A 36 -15.66 -3.71 -2.84
C CYS A 36 -15.08 -2.42 -3.45
N LEU A 37 -15.93 -1.66 -4.14
CA LEU A 37 -15.55 -0.38 -4.73
C LEU A 37 -14.92 0.59 -3.71
N PRO A 38 -15.47 0.77 -2.48
CA PRO A 38 -14.82 1.61 -1.47
C PRO A 38 -13.39 1.18 -1.14
N LEU A 39 -13.12 -0.12 -1.05
CA LEU A 39 -11.78 -0.64 -0.77
C LEU A 39 -10.82 -0.34 -1.93
N THR A 40 -11.26 -0.59 -3.17
CA THR A 40 -10.42 -0.35 -4.36
C THR A 40 -10.12 1.14 -4.55
N MET A 41 -11.10 2.01 -4.29
CA MET A 41 -10.90 3.46 -4.30
C MET A 41 -9.90 3.88 -3.23
N ALA A 42 -10.08 3.41 -1.98
CA ALA A 42 -9.19 3.71 -0.87
C ALA A 42 -7.73 3.32 -1.17
N ASN A 43 -7.51 2.16 -1.80
CA ASN A 43 -6.16 1.72 -2.20
C ASN A 43 -5.44 2.72 -3.11
N SER A 44 -6.18 3.36 -4.03
CA SER A 44 -5.64 4.31 -5.01
C SER A 44 -5.59 5.77 -4.52
N THR A 45 -6.09 6.04 -3.31
CA THR A 45 -6.12 7.39 -2.77
C THR A 45 -4.78 7.75 -2.10
N GLY A 46 -4.19 8.88 -2.49
CA GLY A 46 -2.98 9.42 -1.87
C GLY A 46 -1.68 8.77 -2.34
N TRP A 47 -0.80 8.52 -1.38
CA TRP A 47 0.58 8.08 -1.60
C TRP A 47 0.94 6.96 -0.62
N GLU A 48 1.79 6.05 -1.08
CA GLU A 48 2.30 4.94 -0.29
C GLU A 48 3.76 5.20 0.07
N ILE A 49 4.10 5.00 1.33
CA ILE A 49 5.48 5.06 1.82
C ILE A 49 5.97 3.62 1.94
N LEU A 50 6.87 3.22 1.06
CA LEU A 50 7.37 1.85 1.00
C LEU A 50 8.35 1.59 2.14
N CYS A 51 8.19 0.43 2.78
CA CYS A 51 9.14 0.00 3.80
C CYS A 51 10.45 -0.45 3.11
N PRO A 52 11.61 0.09 3.50
CA PRO A 52 12.89 -0.25 2.87
C PRO A 52 13.44 -1.62 3.30
N MET A 53 12.68 -2.38 4.10
CA MET A 53 13.11 -3.62 4.74
C MET A 53 11.94 -4.59 4.86
N ASP A 54 12.25 -5.89 4.93
CA ASP A 54 11.24 -6.93 5.11
C ASP A 54 10.70 -6.93 6.54
N ILE A 55 9.38 -7.02 6.68
CA ILE A 55 8.69 -7.11 7.97
C ILE A 55 7.83 -8.37 8.00
N LYS A 56 7.93 -9.15 9.08
CA LYS A 56 7.02 -10.26 9.36
C LYS A 56 6.07 -9.87 10.48
N ILE A 57 4.77 -9.87 10.18
CA ILE A 57 3.71 -9.57 11.13
C ILE A 57 2.95 -10.86 11.42
N VAL A 58 2.74 -11.17 12.70
CA VAL A 58 1.94 -12.33 13.14
C VAL A 58 0.82 -11.81 14.03
N TRP A 59 -0.42 -12.18 13.69
CA TRP A 59 -1.60 -11.91 14.51
C TRP A 59 -2.14 -13.23 15.06
N ASN A 60 -2.38 -13.27 16.37
CA ASN A 60 -2.87 -14.45 17.08
C ASN A 60 -4.40 -14.53 17.12
N GLY A 61 -5.12 -13.75 16.30
CA GLY A 61 -6.56 -13.90 16.12
C GLY A 61 -7.40 -13.45 17.30
N GLY A 62 -6.91 -12.48 18.09
CA GLY A 62 -7.52 -11.98 19.35
C GLY A 62 -9.03 -12.04 19.42
#